data_AF-A0A1G3XRZ2-F1
#
_entry.id   AF-A0A1G3XRZ2-F1
#
_cell.length_a   1.000
_cell.length_b   1.000
_cell.length_c   1.000
_cell.angle_alpha   90.00
_cell.angle_beta   90.00
_cell.angle_gamma   90.00
#
_symmetry.space_group_name_H-M   'P 1'
#
loop_
_entity.id
_entity.type
_entity.pdbx_description
1 polymer ?
#
loop_
_entity_poly.entity_id
_entity_poly.type
_entity_poly.pdbx_seq_one_letter_code
_entity_poly.pdbx_strand_id
1 'polypeptide(L)'
;MVVDYMDAIGGIAVGIFIITVSYVVLKQASLALLDAYHNPELAEDIRKIVEVNGVTVNHILLRAAGPYIHAEIHLWVDSSTTIAQLDQIKDRINSSLRKKITGIQRIIITARSR
;
A
#
# COMPACT_ATOMS: atom_id res chain seq x y z
N MET A 1 -26.73 -33.51 -36.21
CA MET A 1 -27.85 -32.78 -35.57
C MET A 1 -27.73 -32.75 -34.06
N VAL A 2 -27.93 -33.84 -33.29
CA VAL A 2 -27.87 -33.79 -31.80
C VAL A 2 -26.48 -33.41 -31.26
N VAL A 3 -25.42 -33.90 -31.91
CA VAL A 3 -24.02 -33.59 -31.52
C VAL A 3 -23.69 -32.10 -31.71
N ASP A 4 -24.22 -31.47 -32.77
CA ASP A 4 -23.97 -30.05 -33.07
C ASP A 4 -24.62 -29.11 -32.02
N TYR A 5 -25.77 -29.50 -31.48
CA TYR A 5 -26.42 -28.75 -30.39
C TYR A 5 -25.63 -28.84 -29.08
N MET A 6 -25.05 -30.01 -28.78
CA MET A 6 -24.23 -30.18 -27.58
C MET A 6 -22.93 -29.38 -27.65
N ASP A 7 -22.32 -29.29 -28.83
CA ASP A 7 -21.11 -28.50 -29.06
C ASP A 7 -21.39 -26.98 -28.93
N ALA A 8 -22.52 -26.52 -29.48
CA ALA A 8 -22.96 -25.13 -29.32
C ALA A 8 -23.25 -24.76 -27.86
N ILE A 9 -23.95 -25.62 -27.11
CA ILE A 9 -24.24 -25.39 -25.69
C ILE A 9 -22.95 -25.40 -24.87
N GLY A 10 -22.02 -26.32 -25.18
CA GLY A 10 -20.70 -26.39 -24.55
C GLY A 10 -19.88 -25.12 -24.78
N GLY A 11 -19.86 -24.62 -26.01
CA GLY A 11 -19.18 -23.37 -26.36
C GLY A 11 -19.75 -22.15 -25.61
N ILE A 12 -21.07 -22.06 -25.48
CA ILE A 12 -21.73 -20.99 -24.71
C ILE A 12 -21.34 -21.08 -23.22
N ALA A 13 -21.36 -22.28 -22.64
CA ALA A 13 -21.00 -22.49 -21.24
C ALA A 13 -19.54 -22.09 -20.95
N VAL A 14 -18.61 -22.51 -21.81
CA VAL A 14 -17.19 -22.14 -21.72
C VAL A 14 -17.01 -20.63 -21.92
N GLY A 15 -17.72 -20.02 -22.87
CA GLY A 15 -17.69 -18.58 -23.11
C GLY A 15 -18.11 -17.78 -21.88
N ILE A 16 -19.23 -18.15 -21.25
CA ILE A 16 -19.71 -17.53 -20.01
C ILE A 16 -18.67 -17.67 -18.89
N PHE A 17 -18.07 -18.85 -18.76
CA PHE A 17 -17.02 -19.09 -17.76
C PHE A 17 -15.80 -18.19 -17.98
N ILE A 18 -15.29 -18.11 -19.21
CA ILE A 18 -14.13 -17.27 -19.56
C ILE A 18 -14.44 -15.80 -19.30
N ILE A 19 -15.62 -15.31 -19.71
CA ILE A 19 -16.04 -13.92 -19.48
C ILE A 19 -16.09 -13.62 -17.98
N THR A 20 -16.64 -14.54 -17.18
CA THR A 20 -16.74 -14.36 -15.72
C THR A 20 -15.36 -14.28 -15.07
N VAL A 21 -14.45 -15.20 -15.39
CA VAL A 21 -13.07 -15.19 -14.87
C VAL A 21 -12.34 -13.92 -15.32
N SER A 22 -12.46 -13.56 -16.60
CA SER A 22 -11.83 -12.36 -17.16
C SER A 22 -12.31 -11.08 -16.48
N TYR A 23 -13.62 -10.98 -16.18
CA TYR A 23 -14.18 -9.83 -15.48
C TYR A 23 -13.60 -9.68 -14.07
N VAL A 24 -13.44 -10.79 -13.34
CA VAL A 24 -12.83 -10.78 -11.99
C VAL A 24 -11.38 -10.30 -12.06
N VAL A 25 -10.58 -10.83 -12.99
CA VAL A 25 -9.18 -10.45 -13.18
C VAL A 25 -9.07 -8.97 -13.58
N LEU A 26 -9.88 -8.51 -14.53
CA LEU A 26 -9.88 -7.12 -14.99
C LEU A 26 -10.24 -6.14 -13.87
N LYS A 27 -11.23 -6.48 -13.03
CA LYS A 27 -11.62 -5.67 -11.88
C LYS A 27 -10.50 -5.58 -10.85
N GLN A 28 -9.85 -6.70 -10.53
CA GLN A 28 -8.73 -6.72 -9.58
C GLN A 28 -7.54 -5.91 -10.10
N ALA A 29 -7.17 -6.08 -11.37
CA ALA A 29 -6.11 -5.30 -12.00
C ALA A 29 -6.45 -3.81 -12.00
N SER A 30 -7.68 -3.43 -12.37
CA SER A 30 -8.12 -2.03 -12.36
C SER A 30 -8.10 -1.41 -10.96
N LEU A 31 -8.53 -2.15 -9.93
CA LEU A 31 -8.47 -1.69 -8.54
C LEU A 31 -7.04 -1.51 -8.03
N ALA A 32 -6.13 -2.41 -8.42
CA ALA A 32 -4.72 -2.29 -8.10
C ALA A 32 -4.07 -1.09 -8.80
N LEU A 33 -4.43 -0.82 -10.07
CA LEU A 33 -3.92 0.33 -10.82
C LEU A 33 -4.52 1.67 -10.36
N LEU A 34 -5.76 1.69 -9.87
CA LEU A 34 -6.43 2.90 -9.39
C LEU A 34 -5.87 3.39 -8.03
N ASP A 35 -4.84 2.74 -7.49
CA ASP A 35 -4.24 3.07 -6.19
C ASP A 35 -5.29 3.03 -5.06
N ALA A 36 -6.30 2.15 -5.17
CA ALA A 36 -7.34 1.96 -4.15
C ALA A 36 -6.81 1.23 -2.89
N TYR A 37 -5.52 1.38 -2.56
CA TYR A 37 -4.94 0.96 -1.30
C TYR A 37 -5.24 2.00 -0.22
N HIS A 38 -6.52 2.18 0.09
CA HIS A 38 -6.96 2.93 1.26
C HIS A 38 -7.04 1.97 2.45
N ASN A 39 -5.92 1.80 3.16
CA ASN A 39 -5.92 1.14 4.46
C ASN A 39 -5.71 2.19 5.58
N PRO A 40 -6.79 2.88 6.01
CA PRO A 40 -6.69 3.91 7.03
C PRO A 40 -6.24 3.36 8.39
N GLU A 41 -6.54 2.10 8.69
CA GLU A 41 -6.08 1.45 9.93
C GLU A 41 -4.55 1.32 9.96
N LEU A 42 -3.95 0.84 8.87
CA LEU A 42 -2.49 0.76 8.77
C LEU A 42 -1.83 2.14 8.82
N ALA A 43 -2.43 3.16 8.22
CA ALA A 43 -1.92 4.53 8.30
C ALA A 43 -1.92 5.05 9.75
N GLU A 44 -2.98 4.77 10.51
CA GLU A 44 -3.10 5.15 11.90
C GLU A 44 -2.13 4.37 12.81
N ASP A 45 -1.91 3.08 12.55
CA ASP A 45 -0.91 2.29 13.26
C ASP A 45 0.51 2.81 13.02
N ILE A 46 0.83 3.15 11.76
CA ILE A 46 2.11 3.80 11.40
C ILE A 46 2.24 5.12 12.13
N ARG A 47 1.18 5.93 12.18
CA ARG A 47 1.17 7.21 12.88
C ARG A 47 1.54 7.04 14.36
N LYS A 48 0.87 6.13 15.06
CA LYS A 48 1.15 5.84 16.48
C LYS A 48 2.59 5.40 16.70
N ILE A 49 3.14 4.56 15.83
CA ILE A 49 4.54 4.09 15.92
C ILE A 49 5.52 5.25 15.74
N VAL A 50 5.23 6.16 14.82
CA VAL A 50 6.09 7.31 14.52
C VAL A 50 6.04 8.34 15.64
N GLU A 51 4.86 8.70 16.14
CA GLU A 51 4.67 9.74 17.17
C GLU A 51 5.34 9.38 18.51
N VAL A 52 5.52 8.09 18.82
CA VAL A 52 6.29 7.62 20.00
C VAL A 52 7.75 8.09 19.99
N ASN A 53 8.30 8.45 18.82
CA ASN A 53 9.67 8.96 18.70
C ASN A 53 9.78 10.48 18.97
N GLY A 54 8.71 11.13 19.44
CA GLY A 54 8.71 12.55 19.79
C GLY A 54 8.64 13.49 18.59
N VAL A 55 8.17 13.02 17.44
CA VAL A 55 7.97 13.82 16.23
C VAL A 55 6.49 13.92 15.88
N THR A 56 6.08 15.06 15.31
CA THR A 56 4.70 15.25 14.85
C THR A 56 4.58 14.80 13.40
N VAL A 57 3.64 13.88 13.13
CA VAL A 57 3.32 13.44 11.78
C VAL A 57 2.44 14.47 11.11
N ASN A 58 2.83 14.91 9.91
CA ASN A 58 2.02 15.78 9.06
C ASN A 58 1.05 14.94 8.21
N HIS A 59 1.61 14.06 7.38
CA HIS A 59 0.87 13.20 6.47
C HIS A 59 1.59 11.87 6.28
N ILE A 60 0.81 10.81 6.14
CA ILE A 60 1.28 9.47 5.78
C ILE A 60 0.59 9.09 4.47
N LEU A 61 1.38 8.72 3.48
CA LEU A 61 0.90 8.16 2.23
C LEU A 61 1.36 6.71 2.16
N LEU A 62 0.41 5.80 1.99
CA LEU A 62 0.68 4.38 1.75
C LEU A 62 0.35 4.09 0.31
N ARG A 63 1.30 3.48 -0.40
CA ARG A 63 1.11 3.01 -1.77
C ARG A 63 1.39 1.52 -1.84
N ALA A 64 0.51 0.78 -2.49
CA ALA A 64 0.77 -0.61 -2.83
C ALA A 64 1.79 -0.69 -3.98
N ALA A 65 2.77 -1.56 -3.86
CA ALA A 65 3.78 -1.86 -4.87
C ALA A 65 3.79 -3.37 -5.09
N GLY A 66 2.79 -3.87 -5.83
CA GLY A 66 2.56 -5.31 -5.99
C GLY A 66 2.21 -5.97 -4.64
N PRO A 67 2.94 -7.00 -4.18
CA PRO A 67 2.69 -7.64 -2.89
C PRO A 67 3.26 -6.84 -1.70
N TYR A 68 3.96 -5.72 -1.96
CA TYR A 68 4.64 -4.93 -0.95
C TYR A 68 3.95 -3.58 -0.73
N ILE A 69 4.30 -2.93 0.38
CA ILE A 69 3.81 -1.61 0.75
C ILE A 69 4.99 -0.63 0.73
N HIS A 70 4.77 0.52 0.11
CA HIS A 70 5.62 1.70 0.18
C HIS A 70 4.98 2.71 1.12
N ALA A 71 5.72 3.15 2.13
CA ALA A 71 5.28 4.16 3.08
C ALA A 71 6.07 5.46 2.86
N GLU A 72 5.36 6.56 2.67
CA GLU A 72 5.91 7.91 2.65
C GLU A 72 5.37 8.69 3.84
N ILE A 73 6.28 9.19 4.68
CA ILE A 73 5.98 9.80 5.96
C ILE A 73 6.54 11.20 5.95
N HIS A 74 5.65 12.18 6.10
CA HIS A 74 6.02 13.59 6.25
C HIS A 74 5.97 13.99 7.72
N LEU A 75 7.09 14.49 8.22
CA LEU A 75 7.25 14.90 9.62
C LEU A 75 7.39 16.42 9.73
N TRP A 76 6.83 16.98 10.78
CA TRP A 76 7.21 18.31 11.26
C TRP A 76 8.35 18.17 12.25
N VAL A 77 9.43 18.91 11.99
CA VAL A 77 10.58 19.02 12.89
C VAL A 77 10.82 20.48 13.26
N ASP A 78 11.37 20.71 14.45
CA ASP A 78 11.74 22.05 14.87
C ASP A 78 12.93 22.56 14.06
N SER A 79 12.97 23.87 13.78
CA SER A 79 14.09 24.55 13.12
C SER A 79 15.43 24.35 13.84
N SER A 80 15.43 24.06 15.14
CA SER A 80 16.62 23.78 15.93
C SER A 80 17.17 22.36 15.76
N THR A 81 16.47 21.49 15.03
CA THR A 81 16.86 20.08 14.86
C THR A 81 18.06 19.97 13.92
N THR A 82 19.16 19.41 14.41
CA THR A 82 20.35 19.17 13.59
C THR A 82 20.12 18.02 12.60
N ILE A 83 20.86 18.01 11.49
CA ILE A 83 20.82 16.92 10.49
C ILE A 83 21.15 15.57 11.15
N ALA A 84 22.11 15.54 12.08
CA ALA A 84 22.49 14.33 12.81
C ALA A 84 21.35 13.78 13.69
N GLN A 85 20.62 14.66 14.39
CA GLN A 85 19.45 14.26 15.18
C GLN A 85 18.32 13.76 14.28
N LEU A 86 18.09 14.41 13.14
CA LEU A 86 17.09 13.97 12.17
C LEU A 86 17.41 12.57 11.64
N ASP A 87 18.67 12.27 11.34
CA ASP A 87 19.05 10.94 10.84
C ASP A 87 18.86 9.86 11.90
N GLN A 88 19.21 10.13 13.16
CA GLN A 88 18.92 9.23 14.27
C GLN A 88 17.41 8.96 14.44
N ILE A 89 16.58 9.98 14.31
CA ILE A 89 15.11 9.83 14.37
C ILE A 89 14.63 8.96 13.22
N LYS A 90 15.11 9.21 12.00
CA LYS A 90 14.75 8.43 10.80
C LYS A 90 15.11 6.96 10.97
N ASP A 91 16.29 6.65 11.50
CA ASP A 91 16.73 5.27 11.73
C ASP A 91 15.88 4.55 12.77
N ARG A 92 15.51 5.23 13.86
CA ARG A 92 14.62 4.68 14.89
C ARG A 92 13.23 4.39 14.34
N ILE A 93 12.66 5.31 13.57
CA ILE A 93 11.36 5.13 12.92
C ILE A 93 11.41 3.95 11.94
N ASN A 94 12.42 3.92 11.07
CA ASN A 94 12.60 2.87 10.07
C ASN A 94 12.71 1.49 10.73
N SER A 95 13.54 1.38 11.77
CA SER A 95 13.71 0.15 12.55
C SER A 95 12.41 -0.28 13.24
N SER A 96 11.65 0.66 13.80
CA SER A 96 10.40 0.37 14.51
C SER A 96 9.30 -0.10 13.56
N LEU A 97 9.19 0.53 12.39
CA LEU A 97 8.21 0.17 11.36
C LEU A 97 8.52 -1.20 10.76
N ARG A 98 9.79 -1.48 10.44
CA ARG A 98 10.19 -2.80 9.91
C ARG A 98 9.95 -3.95 10.87
N LYS A 99 9.99 -3.70 12.19
CA LYS A 99 9.71 -4.72 13.21
C LYS A 99 8.21 -4.98 13.40
N LYS A 100 7.38 -3.94 13.28
CA LYS A 100 5.95 -4.01 13.61
C LYS A 100 5.06 -4.28 12.39
N ILE A 101 5.49 -3.90 11.19
CA ILE A 101 4.67 -4.03 9.98
C ILE A 101 5.39 -4.89 8.96
N THR A 102 4.82 -6.05 8.69
CA THR A 102 5.29 -6.99 7.68
C THR A 102 4.89 -6.51 6.28
N GLY A 103 5.79 -6.66 5.31
CA GLY A 103 5.51 -6.31 3.90
C GLY A 103 5.86 -4.88 3.50
N ILE A 104 6.39 -4.05 4.41
CA ILE A 104 6.94 -2.74 4.04
C ILE A 104 8.30 -2.93 3.36
N GLN A 105 8.38 -2.60 2.07
CA GLN A 105 9.61 -2.70 1.29
C GLN A 105 10.40 -1.39 1.33
N ARG A 106 9.71 -0.26 1.14
CA ARG A 106 10.31 1.07 1.05
C ARG A 106 9.66 2.02 2.04
N ILE A 107 10.49 2.76 2.77
CA ILE A 107 10.09 3.83 3.69
C ILE A 107 10.82 5.09 3.26
N ILE A 108 10.06 6.15 2.95
CA ILE A 108 10.58 7.48 2.63
C ILE A 108 10.15 8.40 3.76
N ILE A 109 11.11 9.04 4.41
CA ILE A 109 10.86 9.97 5.51
C ILE A 109 11.33 11.34 5.09
N THR A 110 10.40 12.29 5.01
CA THR A 110 10.66 13.67 4.61
C THR A 110 10.30 14.60 5.75
N ALA A 111 11.28 15.37 6.23
CA ALA A 111 11.05 16.35 7.29
C ALA A 111 10.87 17.75 6.69
N ARG A 112 9.87 18.50 7.16
CA ARG A 112 9.74 19.93 6.92
C ARG A 112 9.86 20.68 8.24
N SER A 113 10.58 21.81 8.22
CA SER A 113 10.55 22.75 9.35
C SER A 113 9.18 23.41 9.41
N ARG A 114 8.60 23.43 10.62
CA ARG A 114 7.47 24.30 10.94
C ARG A 114 7.91 25.76 11.00
#